data_AF-A0A952FV12-F1
#
_entry.id   AF-A0A952FV12-F1
#
_cell.length_a   1.000
_cell.length_b   1.000
_cell.length_c   1.000
_cell.angle_alpha   90.00
_cell.angle_beta   90.00
_cell.angle_gamma   90.00
#
_symmetry.space_group_name_H-M   'P 1'
#
loop_
_entity.id
_entity.type
_entity.pdbx_description
1 polymer ?
#
loop_
_entity_poly.entity_id
_entity_poly.type
_entity_poly.pdbx_seq_one_letter_code
_entity_poly.pdbx_strand_id
1 'polypeptide(L)'
;MSLHPALKTGVSLLAVVAVAGALPAAAKPRATSAESLRAQIAAEAQRLIDLQKQRYDADSAQKQAQIDALQSQVKDLAMQLKSMQDKQAATPPAPTVQQMAQAVTAAQPKPATTTTIKAGTTTIASSDGDFSIAFKGVFQMDSATYSQDKTLDPAVTARDLNSGTNFRRARLGVTGKLFHDFDYMILTDFGGA
;
A
#
# COMPACT_ATOMS: atom_id res chain seq x y z
N MET A 1 64.28 23.34 -30.19
CA MET A 1 63.10 22.60 -30.70
C MET A 1 61.95 22.93 -29.75
N SER A 2 61.33 24.10 -29.88
CA SER A 2 60.26 24.46 -30.83
C SER A 2 58.94 23.76 -30.48
N LEU A 3 58.04 24.58 -29.94
CA LEU A 3 56.65 24.30 -29.61
C LEU A 3 55.82 23.91 -30.86
N HIS A 4 54.78 23.09 -30.68
CA HIS A 4 53.60 23.10 -31.55
C HIS A 4 52.33 22.79 -30.75
N PRO A 5 51.26 23.60 -30.90
CA PRO A 5 49.91 23.32 -30.41
C PRO A 5 48.88 23.02 -31.54
N ALA A 6 47.76 22.42 -31.12
CA ALA A 6 46.38 22.51 -31.62
C ALA A 6 46.02 22.13 -33.08
N LEU A 7 45.03 21.24 -33.25
CA LEU A 7 44.24 21.11 -34.49
C LEU A 7 42.72 21.15 -34.18
N LYS A 8 42.02 21.99 -34.95
CA LYS A 8 40.61 22.37 -34.87
C LYS A 8 39.74 21.53 -35.83
N THR A 9 38.50 21.30 -35.40
CA THR A 9 37.20 21.21 -36.13
C THR A 9 37.16 20.87 -37.63
N GLY A 10 36.35 19.86 -38.00
CA GLY A 10 35.87 19.62 -39.37
C GLY A 10 34.38 19.21 -39.38
N VAL A 11 33.56 19.95 -40.13
CA VAL A 11 32.12 19.73 -40.36
C VAL A 11 31.94 19.01 -41.70
N SER A 12 31.10 17.96 -41.75
CA SER A 12 30.83 17.14 -42.96
C SER A 12 29.65 17.66 -43.78
N LEU A 13 29.78 17.63 -45.11
CA LEU A 13 28.79 18.03 -46.11
C LEU A 13 28.11 16.78 -46.73
N LEU A 14 26.78 16.83 -46.92
CA LEU A 14 25.94 15.75 -47.47
C LEU A 14 25.54 16.07 -48.93
N ALA A 15 25.60 15.10 -49.84
CA ALA A 15 25.21 15.24 -51.25
C ALA A 15 23.97 14.38 -51.59
N VAL A 16 23.06 14.92 -52.40
CA VAL A 16 21.83 14.27 -52.90
C VAL A 16 21.94 14.11 -54.42
N VAL A 17 21.54 12.95 -54.95
CA VAL A 17 21.44 12.66 -56.40
C VAL A 17 20.00 12.24 -56.72
N ALA A 18 19.43 12.80 -57.80
CA ALA A 18 18.14 12.42 -58.37
C ALA A 18 18.33 12.00 -59.84
N VAL A 19 17.63 10.96 -60.29
CA VAL A 19 17.56 10.52 -61.69
C VAL A 19 16.10 10.30 -62.07
N ALA A 20 15.71 10.81 -63.24
CA ALA A 20 14.37 10.72 -63.82
C ALA A 20 14.39 9.98 -65.18
N GLY A 21 13.32 9.23 -65.47
CA GLY A 21 13.01 8.63 -66.77
C GLY A 21 11.55 8.14 -66.80
N ALA A 22 10.85 8.28 -67.95
CA ALA A 22 9.39 8.17 -68.07
C ALA A 22 8.88 7.30 -69.25
N LEU A 23 7.60 6.85 -69.11
CA LEU A 23 6.56 6.38 -70.08
C LEU A 23 6.43 4.86 -70.40
N PRO A 24 5.22 4.30 -70.74
CA PRO A 24 3.82 4.71 -70.48
C PRO A 24 2.91 3.56 -69.90
N ALA A 25 1.60 3.85 -69.82
CA ALA A 25 0.56 3.30 -68.93
C ALA A 25 -0.08 1.93 -69.26
N ALA A 26 -0.38 1.17 -68.20
CA ALA A 26 -1.60 0.38 -68.04
C ALA A 26 -2.20 0.71 -66.65
N ALA A 27 -3.04 1.75 -66.58
CA ALA A 27 -3.62 2.21 -65.33
C ALA A 27 -4.83 1.34 -64.95
N LYS A 28 -4.65 0.42 -64.00
CA LYS A 28 -5.74 0.02 -63.10
C LYS A 28 -6.31 1.30 -62.47
N PRO A 29 -7.63 1.41 -62.22
CA PRO A 29 -8.18 2.59 -61.56
C PRO A 29 -7.48 2.69 -60.21
N ARG A 30 -6.61 3.69 -60.08
CA ARG A 30 -5.95 4.00 -58.81
C ARG A 30 -7.07 4.62 -57.98
N ALA A 31 -7.69 3.80 -57.14
CA ALA A 31 -8.65 4.27 -56.14
C ALA A 31 -8.07 5.54 -55.53
N THR A 32 -8.80 6.64 -55.66
CA THR A 32 -8.32 7.94 -55.20
C THR A 32 -7.93 7.81 -53.73
N SER A 33 -6.94 8.57 -53.26
CA SER A 33 -6.49 8.52 -51.85
C SER A 33 -7.68 8.61 -50.87
N ALA A 34 -8.73 9.36 -51.24
CA ALA A 34 -9.98 9.45 -50.52
C ALA A 34 -10.76 8.13 -50.38
N GLU A 35 -10.81 7.30 -51.42
CA GLU A 35 -11.52 6.00 -51.40
C GLU A 35 -10.77 4.98 -50.53
N SER A 36 -9.43 4.95 -50.64
CA SER A 36 -8.60 4.09 -49.78
C SER A 36 -8.67 4.49 -48.29
N LEU A 37 -8.82 5.78 -47.99
CA LEU A 37 -8.99 6.27 -46.62
C LEU A 37 -10.37 5.93 -46.07
N ARG A 38 -11.43 6.05 -46.90
CA ARG A 38 -12.80 5.65 -46.52
C ARG A 38 -12.89 4.14 -46.23
N ALA A 39 -12.24 3.30 -47.04
CA ALA A 39 -12.18 1.86 -46.80
C ALA A 39 -11.44 1.52 -45.50
N GLN A 40 -10.34 2.23 -45.19
CA GLN A 40 -9.62 2.07 -43.93
C GLN A 40 -10.46 2.49 -42.71
N ILE A 41 -11.20 3.60 -42.80
CA ILE A 41 -12.08 4.05 -41.71
C ILE A 41 -13.22 3.04 -41.46
N ALA A 42 -13.81 2.47 -42.52
CA ALA A 42 -14.86 1.45 -42.38
C ALA A 42 -14.33 0.15 -41.75
N ALA A 43 -13.12 -0.29 -42.15
CA ALA A 43 -12.48 -1.46 -41.57
C ALA A 43 -12.13 -1.26 -40.09
N GLU A 44 -11.64 -0.08 -39.73
CA GLU A 44 -11.32 0.26 -38.33
C GLU A 44 -12.58 0.40 -37.47
N ALA A 45 -13.66 0.98 -38.00
CA ALA A 45 -14.95 1.04 -37.32
C ALA A 45 -15.47 -0.37 -37.00
N GLN A 46 -15.35 -1.31 -37.94
CA GLN A 46 -15.76 -2.70 -37.72
C GLN A 46 -14.91 -3.37 -36.63
N ARG A 47 -13.59 -3.13 -36.65
CA ARG A 47 -12.67 -3.65 -35.62
C ARG A 47 -13.02 -3.15 -34.21
N LEU A 48 -13.39 -1.88 -34.09
CA LEU A 48 -13.80 -1.29 -32.81
C LEU A 48 -15.11 -1.90 -32.28
N ILE A 49 -16.07 -2.17 -33.17
CA ILE A 49 -17.33 -2.84 -32.80
C ILE A 49 -17.04 -4.26 -32.28
N ASP A 50 -16.19 -5.01 -32.97
CA ASP A 50 -15.80 -6.36 -32.54
C ASP A 50 -15.07 -6.34 -31.20
N LEU A 51 -14.16 -5.38 -31.01
CA LEU A 51 -13.47 -5.18 -29.73
C LEU A 51 -14.44 -4.81 -28.61
N GLN A 52 -15.41 -3.93 -28.88
CA GLN A 52 -16.44 -3.55 -27.90
C GLN A 52 -17.30 -4.76 -27.51
N LYS A 53 -17.69 -5.59 -28.48
CA LYS A 53 -18.45 -6.82 -28.25
C LYS A 53 -17.66 -7.82 -27.40
N GLN A 54 -16.39 -8.05 -27.73
CA GLN A 54 -15.51 -8.91 -26.92
C GLN A 54 -15.38 -8.42 -25.48
N ARG A 55 -15.25 -7.10 -25.27
CA ARG A 55 -15.19 -6.51 -23.92
C ARG A 55 -16.50 -6.68 -23.16
N TYR A 56 -17.64 -6.56 -23.84
CA TYR A 56 -18.95 -6.80 -23.24
C TYR A 56 -19.14 -8.28 -22.84
N ASP A 57 -18.75 -9.21 -23.71
CA ASP A 57 -18.81 -10.65 -23.45
C ASP A 57 -17.87 -11.05 -22.29
N ALA A 58 -16.65 -10.47 -22.25
CA ALA A 58 -15.72 -10.68 -21.14
C ALA A 58 -16.24 -10.11 -19.82
N ASP A 59 -16.78 -8.89 -19.82
CA ASP A 59 -17.33 -8.24 -18.62
C ASP A 59 -18.56 -9.00 -18.09
N SER A 60 -19.44 -9.47 -18.99
CA SER A 60 -20.59 -10.29 -18.60
C SER A 60 -20.18 -11.64 -18.00
N ALA A 61 -19.18 -12.32 -18.57
CA ALA A 61 -18.63 -13.55 -18.01
C ALA A 61 -17.99 -13.33 -16.61
N GLN A 62 -17.27 -12.22 -16.44
CA GLN A 62 -16.69 -11.86 -15.13
C GLN A 62 -17.76 -11.53 -14.09
N LYS A 63 -18.85 -10.87 -14.47
CA LYS A 63 -19.98 -10.63 -13.57
C LYS A 63 -20.66 -11.93 -13.15
N GLN A 64 -20.88 -12.86 -14.09
CA GLN A 64 -21.48 -14.15 -13.77
C GLN A 64 -20.61 -14.95 -12.80
N ALA A 65 -19.30 -15.00 -13.04
CA ALA A 65 -18.36 -15.65 -12.12
C ALA A 65 -18.37 -15.03 -10.71
N GLN A 66 -18.51 -13.70 -10.61
CA GLN A 66 -18.66 -13.03 -9.31
C GLN A 66 -19.97 -13.39 -8.61
N ILE A 67 -21.08 -13.47 -9.35
CA ILE A 67 -22.38 -13.88 -8.79
C ILE A 67 -22.28 -15.30 -8.23
N ASP A 68 -21.71 -16.23 -8.98
CA ASP A 68 -21.57 -17.63 -8.57
C ASP A 68 -20.68 -17.76 -7.32
N ALA A 69 -19.58 -17.01 -7.27
CA ALA A 69 -18.70 -16.95 -6.10
C ALA A 69 -19.41 -16.36 -4.87
N LEU A 70 -20.19 -15.29 -5.06
CA LEU A 70 -20.93 -14.64 -3.98
C LEU A 70 -22.05 -15.55 -3.45
N GLN A 71 -22.74 -16.28 -4.33
CA GLN A 71 -23.73 -17.28 -3.94
C GLN A 71 -23.11 -18.42 -3.12
N SER A 72 -21.90 -18.88 -3.47
CA SER A 72 -21.18 -19.87 -2.67
C SER A 72 -20.85 -19.36 -1.28
N GLN A 73 -20.35 -18.12 -1.16
CA GLN A 73 -20.05 -17.51 0.14
C GLN A 73 -21.28 -17.40 1.04
N VAL A 74 -22.43 -17.03 0.46
CA VAL A 74 -23.70 -16.96 1.21
C VAL A 74 -24.10 -18.34 1.74
N LYS A 75 -23.94 -19.40 0.94
CA LYS A 75 -24.24 -20.77 1.37
C LYS A 75 -23.30 -21.24 2.49
N ASP A 76 -22.02 -20.94 2.40
CA ASP A 76 -21.03 -21.30 3.42
C ASP A 76 -21.30 -20.57 4.73
N LEU A 77 -21.60 -19.28 4.67
CA LEU A 77 -21.96 -18.50 5.84
C LEU A 77 -23.24 -19.01 6.49
N ALA A 78 -24.24 -19.42 5.70
CA ALA A 78 -25.47 -20.02 6.21
C ALA A 78 -25.20 -21.35 6.94
N MET A 79 -24.31 -22.21 6.41
CA MET A 79 -23.90 -23.44 7.10
C MET A 79 -23.14 -23.15 8.39
N GLN A 80 -22.27 -22.13 8.40
CA GLN A 80 -21.53 -21.72 9.59
C GLN A 80 -22.48 -21.21 10.67
N LEU A 81 -23.43 -20.35 10.31
CA LEU A 81 -24.47 -19.87 11.23
C LEU A 81 -25.28 -21.02 11.81
N LYS A 82 -25.70 -21.98 10.98
CA LYS A 82 -26.40 -23.17 11.46
C LYS A 82 -25.56 -23.99 12.44
N SER A 83 -24.28 -24.20 12.15
CA SER A 83 -23.38 -24.93 13.05
C SER A 83 -23.16 -24.22 14.40
N MET A 84 -23.13 -22.88 14.41
CA MET A 84 -23.04 -22.10 15.64
C MET A 84 -24.34 -22.15 16.42
N GLN A 85 -25.47 -22.08 15.74
CA GLN A 85 -26.79 -22.16 16.37
C GLN A 85 -27.03 -23.55 16.97
N ASP A 86 -26.64 -24.62 16.28
CA ASP A 86 -26.70 -25.99 16.80
C ASP A 86 -25.78 -26.16 18.03
N LYS A 87 -24.60 -25.50 18.06
CA LYS A 87 -23.71 -25.46 19.24
C LYS A 87 -24.28 -24.64 20.41
N GLN A 88 -25.06 -23.60 20.15
CA GLN A 88 -25.72 -22.79 21.18
C GLN A 88 -26.98 -23.47 21.73
N ALA A 89 -27.74 -24.16 20.87
CA ALA A 89 -28.89 -24.97 21.26
C ALA A 89 -28.48 -26.22 22.07
N ALA A 90 -27.25 -26.70 21.89
CA ALA A 90 -26.62 -27.69 22.76
C ALA A 90 -26.13 -27.09 24.09
N THR A 91 -26.93 -26.22 24.73
CA THR A 91 -26.78 -25.94 26.16
C THR A 91 -27.08 -27.25 26.89
N PRO A 92 -26.11 -27.89 27.58
CA PRO A 92 -26.40 -29.10 28.35
C PRO A 92 -27.50 -28.78 29.37
N PRO A 93 -28.39 -29.74 29.72
CA PRO A 93 -29.25 -29.56 30.89
C PRO A 93 -28.37 -29.16 32.08
N ALA A 94 -28.85 -28.22 32.89
CA ALA A 94 -28.11 -27.67 34.03
C ALA A 94 -27.41 -28.82 34.79
N PRO A 95 -26.07 -28.76 34.98
CA PRO A 95 -25.36 -29.83 35.64
C PRO A 95 -25.93 -30.02 37.04
N THR A 96 -26.14 -31.27 37.43
CA THR A 96 -26.46 -31.59 38.82
C THR A 96 -25.31 -31.12 39.71
N VAL A 97 -25.60 -30.77 40.97
CA VAL A 97 -24.63 -30.20 41.92
C VAL A 97 -23.35 -31.07 42.06
N GLN A 98 -23.46 -32.38 41.80
CA GLN A 98 -22.34 -33.32 41.80
C GLN A 98 -21.40 -33.18 40.58
N GLN A 99 -21.93 -32.85 39.39
CA GLN A 99 -21.11 -32.61 38.19
C GLN A 99 -20.45 -31.23 38.22
N MET A 100 -21.08 -30.24 38.86
CA MET A 100 -20.45 -28.93 39.12
C MET A 100 -19.23 -29.07 40.04
N ALA A 101 -19.28 -29.93 41.07
CA ALA A 101 -18.15 -30.15 41.97
C ALA A 101 -16.92 -30.79 41.29
N GLN A 102 -17.14 -31.66 40.28
CA GLN A 102 -16.05 -32.26 39.49
C GLN A 102 -15.54 -31.33 38.36
N ALA A 103 -16.41 -30.48 37.80
CA ALA A 103 -15.99 -29.47 36.82
C ALA A 103 -15.17 -28.34 37.48
N VAL A 104 -15.42 -28.01 38.75
CA VAL A 104 -14.65 -26.99 39.50
C VAL A 104 -13.24 -27.49 39.88
N THR A 105 -13.02 -28.80 39.99
CA THR A 105 -11.67 -29.36 40.22
C THR A 105 -10.88 -29.61 38.93
N ALA A 106 -11.54 -29.73 37.77
CA ALA A 106 -10.90 -29.92 36.46
C ALA A 106 -10.75 -28.62 35.64
N ALA A 107 -11.50 -27.56 35.94
CA ALA A 107 -11.29 -26.25 35.35
C ALA A 107 -10.15 -25.54 36.08
N GLN A 108 -8.91 -25.79 35.63
CA GLN A 108 -7.81 -24.86 35.88
C GLN A 108 -8.32 -23.44 35.56
N PRO A 109 -8.19 -22.46 36.47
CA PRO A 109 -8.65 -21.11 36.20
C PRO A 109 -7.94 -20.63 34.94
N LYS A 110 -8.70 -20.41 33.86
CA LYS A 110 -8.18 -19.81 32.64
C LYS A 110 -7.45 -18.52 33.06
N PRO A 111 -6.13 -18.37 32.77
CA PRO A 111 -5.39 -17.21 33.24
C PRO A 111 -6.12 -15.95 32.78
N ALA A 112 -6.62 -15.18 33.75
CA ALA A 112 -7.35 -13.96 33.47
C ALA A 112 -6.31 -12.90 33.09
N THR A 113 -6.37 -12.40 31.86
CA THR A 113 -5.48 -11.32 31.45
C THR A 113 -5.90 -10.02 32.13
N THR A 114 -4.96 -9.35 32.80
CA THR A 114 -5.16 -8.03 33.39
C THR A 114 -4.68 -6.95 32.44
N THR A 115 -5.47 -5.89 32.30
CA THR A 115 -5.12 -4.72 31.50
C THR A 115 -5.15 -3.50 32.41
N THR A 116 -4.06 -2.75 32.46
CA THR A 116 -3.91 -1.57 33.30
C THR A 116 -3.41 -0.40 32.47
N ILE A 117 -3.94 0.80 32.73
CA ILE A 117 -3.39 2.05 32.21
C ILE A 117 -2.91 2.89 33.40
N LYS A 118 -1.61 3.13 33.48
CA LYS A 118 -1.00 3.94 34.55
C LYS A 118 -0.03 4.95 33.94
N ALA A 119 -0.22 6.24 34.25
CA ALA A 119 0.63 7.33 33.77
C ALA A 119 0.88 7.29 32.24
N GLY A 120 -0.16 7.01 31.45
CA GLY A 120 -0.08 6.92 29.99
C GLY A 120 0.61 5.65 29.46
N THR A 121 1.01 4.72 30.32
CA THR A 121 1.53 3.40 29.93
C THR A 121 0.38 2.39 29.96
N THR A 122 0.12 1.74 28.84
CA THR A 122 -0.84 0.63 28.77
C THR A 122 -0.09 -0.67 28.95
N THR A 123 -0.47 -1.46 29.94
CA THR A 123 0.13 -2.76 30.25
C THR A 123 -0.92 -3.85 30.20
N ILE A 124 -0.57 -4.97 29.56
CA ILE A 124 -1.34 -6.21 29.53
C ILE A 124 -0.46 -7.28 30.17
N ALA A 125 -0.98 -8.00 31.16
CA ALA A 125 -0.27 -9.06 31.85
C ALA A 125 -1.15 -10.29 32.07
N SER A 126 -0.56 -11.47 31.96
CA SER A 126 -1.21 -12.70 32.37
C SER A 126 -1.40 -12.74 33.90
N SER A 127 -2.45 -13.40 34.40
CA SER A 127 -2.70 -13.52 35.85
C SER A 127 -1.66 -14.36 36.58
N ASP A 128 -0.96 -15.24 35.87
CA ASP A 128 0.15 -16.06 36.40
C ASP A 128 1.47 -15.27 36.52
N GLY A 129 1.56 -14.10 35.88
CA GLY A 129 2.75 -13.24 35.89
C GLY A 129 3.84 -13.65 34.89
N ASP A 130 3.66 -14.73 34.13
CA ASP A 130 4.69 -15.25 33.22
C ASP A 130 4.88 -14.37 31.98
N PHE A 131 3.83 -13.65 31.59
CA PHE A 131 3.82 -12.79 30.41
C PHE A 131 3.33 -11.39 30.75
N SER A 132 4.06 -10.39 30.26
CA SER A 132 3.58 -9.02 30.25
C SER A 132 4.06 -8.25 29.02
N ILE A 133 3.27 -7.28 28.59
CA ILE A 133 3.62 -6.32 27.56
C ILE A 133 3.14 -4.94 27.99
N ALA A 134 3.98 -3.93 27.83
CA ALA A 134 3.71 -2.54 28.15
C ALA A 134 4.11 -1.64 26.97
N PHE A 135 3.19 -0.77 26.59
CA PHE A 135 3.36 0.19 25.51
C PHE A 135 3.67 1.57 26.08
N LYS A 136 4.75 2.19 25.59
CA LYS A 136 5.22 3.50 26.01
C LYS A 136 5.46 4.38 24.79
N GLY A 137 5.07 5.64 24.87
CA GLY A 137 5.31 6.63 23.84
C GLY A 137 5.93 7.89 24.43
N VAL A 138 6.85 8.51 23.71
CA VAL A 138 7.32 9.89 24.00
C VAL A 138 7.31 10.67 22.71
N PHE A 139 6.49 11.72 22.67
CA PHE A 139 6.40 12.65 21.57
C PHE A 139 6.82 14.03 22.04
N GLN A 140 7.84 14.60 21.39
CA GLN A 140 8.32 15.96 21.59
C GLN A 140 8.28 16.65 20.24
N MET A 141 7.38 17.61 20.13
CA MET A 141 7.22 18.46 18.95
C MET A 141 7.68 19.86 19.32
N ASP A 142 8.63 20.38 18.55
CA ASP A 142 9.10 21.74 18.65
C ASP A 142 8.55 22.55 17.48
N SER A 143 8.29 23.83 17.73
CA SER A 143 8.00 24.82 16.70
C SER A 143 8.87 26.04 16.97
N ALA A 144 9.56 26.51 15.94
CA ALA A 144 10.43 27.67 16.03
C ALA A 144 10.14 28.64 14.89
N THR A 145 10.03 29.92 15.24
CA THR A 145 9.89 31.02 14.30
C THR A 145 10.97 32.05 14.56
N TYR A 146 11.64 32.49 13.50
CA TYR A 146 12.69 33.51 13.59
C TYR A 146 12.24 34.78 12.89
N SER A 147 12.18 35.87 13.65
CA SER A 147 11.96 37.21 13.10
C SER A 147 13.30 37.86 12.84
N GLN A 148 13.67 37.98 11.57
CA GLN A 148 14.92 38.62 11.16
C GLN A 148 14.67 39.97 10.52
N ASP A 149 15.55 40.91 10.82
CA ASP A 149 15.57 42.20 10.15
C ASP A 149 16.06 42.01 8.70
N LYS A 150 15.35 42.61 7.76
CA LYS A 150 15.69 42.58 6.33
C LYS A 150 16.98 43.37 6.04
N THR A 151 17.38 44.27 6.94
CA THR A 151 18.56 45.14 6.81
C THR A 151 19.78 44.68 7.61
N LEU A 152 19.96 43.36 7.79
CA LEU A 152 21.20 42.82 8.38
C LEU A 152 22.43 43.12 7.49
N ASP A 153 23.57 43.45 8.10
CA ASP A 153 24.85 43.66 7.41
C ASP A 153 25.25 42.42 6.58
N PRO A 154 25.75 42.57 5.33
CA PRO A 154 26.21 41.45 4.50
C PRO A 154 27.29 40.57 5.14
N ALA A 155 28.05 41.08 6.11
CA ALA A 155 29.06 40.32 6.86
C ALA A 155 28.46 39.30 7.85
N VAL A 156 27.16 39.39 8.15
CA VAL A 156 26.47 38.42 9.02
C VAL A 156 26.26 37.11 8.27
N THR A 157 26.75 36.01 8.83
CA THR A 157 26.46 34.65 8.33
C THR A 157 25.10 34.16 8.85
N ALA A 158 24.38 33.36 8.06
CA ALA A 158 23.04 32.84 8.38
C ALA A 158 21.93 33.91 8.55
N ARG A 159 21.87 34.87 7.60
CA ARG A 159 20.84 35.95 7.52
C ARG A 159 19.42 35.47 7.19
N ASP A 160 19.26 34.18 6.91
CA ASP A 160 17.96 33.57 6.64
C ASP A 160 17.90 32.25 7.41
N LEU A 161 17.02 32.21 8.40
CA LEU A 161 16.86 31.13 9.36
C LEU A 161 15.50 30.56 9.07
N ASN A 162 15.48 29.26 8.79
CA ASN A 162 14.24 28.61 8.48
C ASN A 162 13.38 28.50 9.73
N SER A 163 12.13 28.94 9.61
CA SER A 163 11.10 28.69 10.62
C SER A 163 10.43 27.35 10.32
N GLY A 164 10.02 26.60 11.34
CA GLY A 164 9.43 25.30 11.10
C GLY A 164 9.07 24.54 12.35
N THR A 165 8.52 23.35 12.13
CA THR A 165 8.16 22.40 13.17
C THR A 165 8.99 21.14 13.02
N ASN A 166 9.45 20.57 14.13
CA ASN A 166 10.27 19.37 14.14
C ASN A 166 9.81 18.43 15.26
N PHE A 167 9.76 17.13 14.97
CA PHE A 167 9.66 16.14 16.03
C PHE A 167 11.05 15.84 16.57
N ARG A 168 11.39 16.44 17.72
CA ARG A 168 12.64 16.17 18.42
C ARG A 168 12.73 14.71 18.85
N ARG A 169 11.61 14.16 19.30
CA ARG A 169 11.48 12.75 19.66
C ARG A 169 10.11 12.26 19.23
N ALA A 170 10.09 11.13 18.55
CA ALA A 170 8.87 10.40 18.29
C ALA A 170 9.18 8.94 18.59
N ARG A 171 9.18 8.60 19.88
CA ARG A 171 9.61 7.29 20.36
C ARG A 171 8.42 6.41 20.64
N LEU A 172 8.45 5.21 20.07
CA LEU A 172 7.54 4.14 20.41
C LEU A 172 8.32 3.00 21.03
N GLY A 173 7.92 2.62 22.23
CA GLY A 173 8.54 1.58 23.03
C GLY A 173 7.55 0.47 23.37
N VAL A 174 8.03 -0.77 23.25
CA VAL A 174 7.35 -1.96 23.75
C VAL A 174 8.30 -2.66 24.70
N THR A 175 7.87 -2.93 25.92
CA THR A 175 8.65 -3.67 26.92
C THR A 175 7.80 -4.75 27.56
N GLY A 176 8.41 -5.78 28.10
CA GLY A 176 7.65 -6.87 28.69
C GLY A 176 8.52 -7.96 29.29
N LYS A 177 7.82 -9.02 29.70
CA LYS A 177 8.41 -10.25 30.26
C LYS A 177 7.89 -11.47 29.51
N LEU A 178 8.75 -12.45 29.30
CA LEU A 178 8.41 -13.77 28.76
C LEU A 178 8.91 -14.85 29.73
N PHE A 179 8.05 -15.82 30.03
CA PHE A 179 8.35 -17.00 30.86
C PHE A 179 8.98 -16.67 32.21
N HIS A 180 8.57 -15.56 32.85
CA HIS A 180 9.15 -15.03 34.10
C HIS A 180 10.60 -14.54 34.02
N ASP A 181 11.45 -15.19 33.22
CA ASP A 181 12.91 -15.05 33.26
C ASP A 181 13.47 -14.06 32.23
N PHE A 182 12.71 -13.74 31.18
CA PHE A 182 13.21 -12.94 30.06
C PHE A 182 12.53 -11.58 29.95
N ASP A 183 13.29 -10.54 30.26
CA ASP A 183 12.88 -9.15 30.05
C ASP A 183 13.27 -8.67 28.65
N TYR A 184 12.40 -7.91 28.01
CA TYR A 184 12.68 -7.32 26.70
C TYR A 184 12.26 -5.85 26.63
N MET A 185 12.93 -5.11 25.76
CA MET A 185 12.57 -3.74 25.39
C MET A 185 12.95 -3.49 23.93
N ILE A 186 11.96 -3.06 23.14
CA ILE A 186 12.14 -2.59 21.78
C ILE A 186 11.75 -1.12 21.78
N LEU A 187 12.66 -0.25 21.31
CA LEU A 187 12.43 1.18 21.19
C LEU A 187 12.78 1.61 19.79
N THR A 188 11.84 2.27 19.11
CA THR A 188 12.07 2.91 17.82
C THR A 188 11.91 4.42 17.99
N ASP A 189 12.83 5.21 17.43
CA ASP A 189 12.77 6.68 17.41
C ASP A 189 12.59 7.17 15.98
N PHE A 190 11.54 7.96 15.75
CA PHE A 190 11.24 8.61 14.49
C PHE A 190 11.53 10.12 14.53
N GLY A 191 12.15 10.62 15.61
CA GLY A 191 12.52 12.03 15.76
C GLY A 191 13.85 12.40 15.08
N GLY A 192 14.06 13.70 14.85
CA GLY A 192 15.31 14.24 14.30
C GLY A 192 15.28 14.60 12.80
N ALA A 193 14.09 14.79 12.22
CA ALA A 193 13.90 15.26 10.84
C ALA A 193 13.47 16.73 10.77
#